data_AF-A0A2D6QWU1-F1
#
_entry.id   AF-A0A2D6QWU1-F1
#
_cell.length_a   1.000
_cell.length_b   1.000
_cell.length_c   1.000
_cell.angle_alpha   90.00
_cell.angle_beta   90.00
_cell.angle_gamma   90.00
#
_symmetry.space_group_name_H-M   'P 1'
#
loop_
_entity.id
_entity.type
_entity.pdbx_description
1 polymer ?
#
loop_
_entity_poly.entity_id
_entity_poly.type
_entity_poly.pdbx_seq_one_letter_code
_entity_poly.pdbx_strand_id
1 'polypeptide(L)'
;MIAAIYARKSTDQNGVADAEKSVTRQIDHAKAYAAKKGWTVAEAHVYQDDGVSGAEFKARPGYVRLMNALTSRAPLDVLVVSELSRLGREQAETG
;
A
#
# COMPACT_ATOMS: atom_id res chain seq x y z
N MET A 1 -8.45 -16.84 -2.45
CA MET A 1 -8.47 -15.57 -1.70
C MET A 1 -7.71 -14.55 -2.51
N ILE A 2 -8.34 -13.41 -2.81
CA ILE A 2 -7.76 -12.36 -3.65
C ILE A 2 -7.17 -11.29 -2.73
N ALA A 3 -5.90 -10.95 -2.93
CA ALA A 3 -5.19 -9.95 -2.16
C ALA A 3 -4.83 -8.74 -3.03
N ALA A 4 -4.80 -7.56 -2.41
CA ALA A 4 -4.27 -6.34 -2.98
C ALA A 4 -3.01 -5.90 -2.24
N ILE A 5 -2.20 -5.08 -2.91
CA ILE A 5 -0.97 -4.51 -2.35
C ILE A 5 -1.06 -3.00 -2.41
N TYR A 6 -0.70 -2.31 -1.33
CA TYR A 6 -0.45 -0.87 -1.36
C TYR A 6 0.95 -0.55 -0.84
N ALA A 7 1.76 0.09 -1.68
CA ALA A 7 3.14 0.48 -1.38
C ALA A 7 3.34 1.99 -1.52
N ARG A 8 4.15 2.59 -0.63
CA ARG A 8 4.42 4.04 -0.67
C ARG A 8 5.84 4.36 -0.23
N LYS A 9 6.52 5.24 -0.98
CA LYS A 9 7.77 5.88 -0.54
C LYS A 9 7.42 7.17 0.22
N SER A 10 7.74 7.23 1.50
CA SER A 10 7.56 8.43 2.32
C SER A 10 8.84 9.27 2.24
N THR A 11 8.73 10.58 2.00
CA THR A 11 9.91 11.48 1.96
C THR A 11 10.49 11.73 3.36
N ASP A 12 9.72 11.47 4.41
CA ASP A 12 10.03 11.81 5.80
C ASP A 12 10.44 10.59 6.64
N GLN A 13 11.42 9.82 6.16
CA GLN A 13 12.01 8.70 6.91
C GLN A 13 13.53 8.86 6.96
N ASN A 14 14.01 9.75 7.84
CA ASN A 14 15.42 9.77 8.22
C ASN A 14 15.77 8.45 8.92
N GLY A 15 16.77 7.72 8.42
CA GLY A 15 17.30 6.50 9.06
C GLY A 15 17.02 5.16 8.37
N VAL A 16 16.12 5.10 7.38
CA VAL A 16 15.91 3.88 6.58
C VAL A 16 16.73 3.99 5.28
N ALA A 17 17.48 2.93 4.94
CA ALA A 17 18.28 2.89 3.71
C ALA A 17 17.39 3.10 2.47
N ASP A 18 17.84 3.87 1.47
CA ASP A 18 17.01 4.20 0.29
C ASP A 18 16.52 2.95 -0.47
N ALA A 19 17.31 1.87 -0.42
CA ALA A 19 16.95 0.56 -0.96
C ALA A 19 15.77 -0.11 -0.24
N GLU A 20 15.56 0.14 1.06
CA GLU A 20 14.42 -0.35 1.84
C GLU A 20 13.18 0.54 1.66
N LYS A 21 13.38 1.78 1.19
CA LYS A 21 12.30 2.72 0.84
C LYS A 21 11.71 2.49 -0.54
N SER A 22 12.36 1.70 -1.38
CA SER A 22 11.91 1.47 -2.76
C SER A 22 10.53 0.83 -2.80
N VAL A 23 9.58 1.48 -3.49
CA VAL A 23 8.22 0.97 -3.74
C VAL A 23 8.27 -0.42 -4.38
N THR A 24 9.17 -0.62 -5.35
CA THR A 24 9.34 -1.89 -6.05
C THR A 24 9.65 -3.02 -5.07
N ARG A 25 10.56 -2.80 -4.11
CA ARG A 25 10.93 -3.80 -3.11
C ARG A 25 9.78 -4.11 -2.16
N GLN A 26 9.01 -3.09 -1.77
CA GLN A 26 7.80 -3.29 -0.96
C GLN A 26 6.78 -4.17 -1.70
N ILE A 27 6.60 -3.96 -3.01
CA ILE A 27 5.71 -4.77 -3.85
C ILE A 27 6.22 -6.20 -3.96
N ASP A 28 7.52 -6.40 -4.22
CA ASP A 28 8.10 -7.74 -4.34
C ASP A 28 7.96 -8.54 -3.05
N HIS A 29 8.26 -7.92 -1.91
CA HIS A 29 8.06 -8.53 -0.60
C HIS A 29 6.59 -8.86 -0.33
N ALA A 30 5.67 -7.95 -0.68
CA ALA A 30 4.24 -8.16 -0.49
C ALA A 30 3.69 -9.27 -1.41
N LYS A 31 4.15 -9.36 -2.66
CA LYS A 31 3.83 -10.47 -3.57
C LYS A 31 4.34 -11.80 -3.03
N ALA A 32 5.60 -11.83 -2.56
CA ALA A 32 6.18 -13.04 -1.96
C ALA A 32 5.44 -13.47 -0.68
N TYR A 33 5.02 -12.51 0.15
CA TYR A 33 4.21 -12.78 1.34
C TYR A 33 2.84 -13.36 0.99
N ALA A 34 2.13 -12.74 0.03
CA ALA A 34 0.84 -13.23 -0.46
C ALA A 34 0.95 -14.65 -1.04
N ALA A 35 1.97 -14.92 -1.85
CA ALA A 35 2.22 -16.24 -2.42
C ALA A 35 2.45 -17.31 -1.32
N LYS A 36 3.24 -17.00 -0.28
CA LYS A 36 3.46 -17.90 0.87
C LYS A 36 2.17 -18.22 1.63
N LYS A 37 1.17 -17.34 1.57
CA LYS A 37 -0.15 -17.54 2.18
C LYS A 37 -1.16 -18.21 1.24
N GLY A 38 -0.77 -18.51 0.00
CA GLY A 38 -1.67 -19.06 -1.02
C GLY A 38 -2.67 -18.02 -1.57
N TRP A 39 -2.36 -16.73 -1.43
CA TRP A 39 -3.19 -15.64 -1.95
C TRP A 39 -2.77 -15.26 -3.36
N THR A 40 -3.74 -14.83 -4.16
CA THR A 40 -3.51 -14.36 -5.53
C THR A 40 -3.59 -12.83 -5.55
N VAL A 41 -2.55 -12.18 -6.08
CA VAL A 41 -2.53 -10.74 -6.30
C VAL A 41 -2.55 -10.49 -7.80
N ALA A 42 -3.66 -9.95 -8.32
CA ALA A 42 -3.71 -9.48 -9.69
C ALA A 42 -2.93 -8.17 -9.83
N GLU A 43 -2.28 -7.94 -10.97
CA GLU A 43 -1.54 -6.68 -11.19
C GLU A 43 -2.44 -5.45 -11.12
N ALA A 44 -3.71 -5.60 -11.48
CA ALA A 44 -4.75 -4.57 -11.32
C ALA A 44 -5.01 -4.17 -9.85
N HIS A 45 -4.60 -5.01 -8.89
CA HIS A 45 -4.73 -4.78 -7.44
C HIS A 45 -3.39 -4.44 -6.77
N VAL A 46 -2.41 -4.00 -7.55
CA VAL A 46 -1.16 -3.41 -7.03
C VAL A 46 -1.27 -1.89 -7.14
N TYR A 47 -1.34 -1.24 -5.99
CA TYR A 47 -1.46 0.21 -5.84
C TYR A 47 -0.16 0.77 -5.28
N GLN A 48 0.31 1.88 -5.83
CA GLN A 48 1.54 2.50 -5.36
C GLN A 48 1.50 4.02 -5.45
N ASP A 49 2.22 4.66 -4.53
CA ASP A 49 2.50 6.11 -4.54
C ASP A 49 4.00 6.33 -4.32
N ASP A 50 4.68 6.94 -5.30
CA ASP A 50 6.09 7.29 -5.22
C ASP A 50 6.25 8.82 -5.05
N GLY A 51 7.20 9.24 -4.21
CA GLY A 51 7.54 10.66 -4.01
C GLY A 51 6.52 11.52 -3.25
N VAL A 52 5.47 10.95 -2.64
CA VAL A 52 4.47 11.74 -1.89
C VAL A 52 5.00 12.05 -0.48
N SER A 53 5.33 13.32 -0.25
CA SER A 53 5.66 13.83 1.09
C SER A 53 4.42 13.81 1.98
N GLY A 54 4.61 13.59 3.29
CA GLY A 54 3.50 13.61 4.25
C GLY A 54 2.78 14.96 4.35
N ALA A 55 3.38 16.02 3.80
CA ALA A 55 2.87 17.40 3.83
C ALA A 55 1.96 17.73 2.64
N GLU A 56 2.13 17.07 1.49
CA GLU A 56 1.25 17.25 0.33
C GLU A 56 0.23 16.10 0.25
N PHE A 57 -0.93 16.34 0.88
CA PHE A 57 -2.15 15.56 0.66
C PHE A 57 -2.66 15.61 -0.80
N LYS A 58 -2.03 16.39 -1.69
CA LYS A 58 -2.32 16.47 -3.13
C LYS A 58 -1.40 15.51 -3.89
N ALA A 59 -1.79 14.38 -4.42
CA ALA A 59 -2.92 13.50 -4.21
C ALA A 59 -2.26 12.10 -4.17
N ARG A 60 -2.77 11.15 -3.41
CA ARG A 60 -2.28 9.76 -3.42
C ARG A 60 -3.07 8.98 -4.47
N PRO A 61 -2.76 9.05 -5.78
CA PRO A 61 -3.56 8.39 -6.81
C PRO A 61 -3.64 6.88 -6.61
N GLY A 62 -2.57 6.26 -6.07
CA GLY A 62 -2.56 4.86 -5.68
C GLY A 62 -3.60 4.58 -4.60
N TYR A 63 -3.59 5.36 -3.52
CA TYR A 63 -4.58 5.25 -2.44
C TYR A 63 -6.01 5.52 -2.90
N VAL A 64 -6.25 6.55 -3.71
CA VAL A 64 -7.58 6.86 -4.26
C VAL A 64 -8.08 5.71 -5.14
N ARG A 65 -7.22 5.13 -5.99
CA ARG A 65 -7.58 3.95 -6.78
C ARG A 65 -7.91 2.74 -5.91
N LEU A 66 -7.16 2.53 -4.82
CA LEU A 66 -7.47 1.49 -3.85
C LEU A 66 -8.86 1.73 -3.23
N MET A 67 -9.14 2.93 -2.73
CA MET A 67 -10.43 3.24 -2.11
C MET A 67 -11.60 3.08 -3.10
N ASN A 68 -11.43 3.50 -4.36
CA ASN A 68 -12.43 3.30 -5.40
C ASN A 68 -12.65 1.83 -5.76
N ALA A 69 -11.62 0.97 -5.61
CA ALA A 69 -11.77 -0.47 -5.80
C ALA A 69 -12.52 -1.15 -4.65
N LEU A 70 -12.59 -0.50 -3.47
CA LEU A 70 -13.28 -1.00 -2.28
C LEU A 70 -14.75 -0.54 -2.17
N THR A 71 -15.14 0.54 -2.86
CA THR A 71 -16.51 1.10 -2.78
C THR A 71 -17.55 0.31 -3.57
N SER A 72 -17.15 -0.43 -4.61
CA SER A 72 -17.96 -1.50 -5.22
C SER A 72 -17.61 -2.82 -4.55
N ARG A 73 -18.56 -3.78 -4.42
CA ARG A 73 -18.35 -5.13 -3.82
C ARG A 73 -16.87 -5.53 -3.88
N ALA A 74 -16.17 -5.43 -2.76
CA ALA A 74 -14.71 -5.43 -2.76
C ALA A 74 -14.24 -6.71 -3.46
N PRO A 75 -13.51 -6.62 -4.59
CA PRO A 75 -13.04 -7.79 -5.33
C PRO A 75 -11.86 -8.48 -4.64
N LEU A 76 -11.52 -8.04 -3.42
CA LEU A 76 -10.34 -8.44 -2.67
C LEU A 76 -10.72 -8.68 -1.20
N ASP A 77 -10.14 -9.73 -0.63
CA ASP A 77 -10.37 -10.19 0.73
C ASP A 77 -9.32 -9.62 1.70
N VAL A 78 -8.12 -9.28 1.18
CA VAL A 78 -6.95 -8.92 1.98
C VAL A 78 -6.20 -7.75 1.33
N LEU A 79 -5.74 -6.80 2.14
CA LEU A 79 -4.82 -5.75 1.73
C LEU A 79 -3.47 -5.93 2.44
N VAL A 80 -2.39 -6.01 1.66
CA VAL A 80 -1.01 -6.10 2.16
C VAL A 80 -0.35 -4.73 2.06
N VAL A 81 0.16 -4.24 3.19
CA VAL A 81 0.93 -3.00 3.30
C VAL A 81 2.25 -3.28 4.02
N SER A 82 3.30 -2.52 3.68
CA SER A 82 4.60 -2.62 4.35
C SER A 82 4.57 -2.07 5.78
N GLU A 83 3.83 -0.98 6.01
CA GLU A 83 3.61 -0.37 7.32
C GLU A 83 2.19 0.21 7.40
N LEU A 84 1.51 0.07 8.53
CA LEU A 84 0.17 0.69 8.75
C LEU A 84 0.21 2.22 8.64
N SER A 85 1.37 2.83 8.94
CA SER A 85 1.65 4.26 8.74
C SER A 85 1.40 4.74 7.30
N ARG A 86 1.34 3.82 6.33
CA ARG A 86 1.09 4.12 4.91
C ARG A 86 -0.37 4.48 4.61
N LEU A 87 -1.32 3.99 5.38
CA LEU A 87 -2.74 4.33 5.21
C LEU A 87 -3.05 5.72 5.77
N GLY A 88 -2.41 6.09 6.87
CA GLY A 88 -2.55 7.39 7.55
C GLY A 88 -2.39 7.18 9.05
N ARG A 89 -1.92 8.20 9.77
CA ARG A 89 -1.81 8.13 11.24
C ARG A 89 -3.16 8.36 11.96
N GLU A 90 -4.21 8.74 11.25
CA GLU A 90 -5.50 9.20 11.80
C GLU A 90 -6.69 8.27 11.53
N GLN A 91 -6.49 7.00 11.16
CA GLN A 91 -7.61 6.04 11.02
C GLN A 91 -7.74 5.05 12.19
N ALA A 92 -6.98 5.27 13.28
CA ALA A 92 -7.08 4.50 14.52
C ALA A 92 -7.86 5.23 15.64
N GLU A 93 -8.62 6.28 15.31
CA GLU A 93 -9.64 6.85 16.21
C GLU A 93 -11.02 6.61 15.59
N THR A 94 -11.62 5.49 15.97
CA THR A 94 -13.08 5.37 16.03
C THR A 94 -13.41 4.90 17.45
N GLY A 95 -13.63 5.88 18.32
CA GLY A 95 -14.43 5.73 19.53
C GLY A 95 -15.88 6.10 19.24
#